data_AF-A0AAD1Y051-F1
#
_entry.id   AF-A0AAD1Y051-F1
#
_cell.length_a   1.000
_cell.length_b   1.000
_cell.length_c   1.000
_cell.angle_alpha   90.00
_cell.angle_beta   90.00
_cell.angle_gamma   90.00
#
_symmetry.space_group_name_H-M   'P 1'
#
loop_
_entity.id
_entity.type
_entity.pdbx_description
1 polymer ?
#
loop_
_entity_poly.entity_id
_entity_poly.type
_entity_poly.pdbx_seq_one_letter_code
_entity_poly.pdbx_strand_id
1 'polypeptide(L)' 'MVCEQWQNSIVSVDKTLAIVLLILNIFFPGLGTLINAFMGDGVVGDQVLVAILQWLTAICIVGWIWAIWWGILMVQKAKG' A
#
# COMPACT_ATOMS: atom_id res chain seq x y z
N MET A 1 2.54 -6.92 16.43
CA MET A 1 1.18 -7.48 16.39
C MET A 1 0.21 -6.77 15.45
N VAL A 2 -0.13 -5.47 15.59
CA VAL A 2 -1.10 -4.83 14.64
C VAL A 2 -0.49 -4.54 13.26
N CYS A 3 0.73 -4.00 13.17
CA CYS A 3 1.36 -3.72 11.87
C CYS A 3 1.62 -4.99 11.05
N GLU A 4 1.91 -6.13 11.69
CA GLU A 4 2.08 -7.41 11.02
C GLU A 4 0.76 -7.91 10.42
N GLN A 5 -0.37 -7.68 11.09
CA GLN A 5 -1.69 -7.97 10.53
C GLN A 5 -1.94 -7.15 9.27
N TRP A 6 -1.71 -5.83 9.32
CA TRP A 6 -1.88 -4.97 8.14
C TRP A 6 -0.94 -5.34 6.99
N GLN A 7 0.28 -5.77 7.29
CA GLN A 7 1.19 -6.29 6.26
C GLN A 7 0.65 -7.59 5.65
N ASN A 8 0.12 -8.50 6.46
CA ASN A 8 -0.46 -9.76 5.98
C ASN A 8 -1.74 -9.55 5.17
N SER A 9 -2.48 -8.48 5.42
CA SER A 9 -3.63 -8.06 4.63
C SER A 9 -3.25 -7.42 3.28
N ILE A 10 -1.97 -7.28 2.92
CA ILE A 10 -1.56 -6.79 1.60
C ILE A 10 -1.96 -7.82 0.55
N VAL A 11 -2.80 -7.40 -0.39
CA VAL A 11 -3.18 -8.22 -1.54
C VAL A 11 -1.95 -8.52 -2.39
N SER A 12 -1.72 -9.81 -2.68
CA SER A 12 -0.66 -10.22 -3.61
C SER A 12 -1.12 -10.00 -5.04
N VAL A 13 -0.49 -9.06 -5.74
CA VAL A 13 -0.74 -8.77 -7.16
C VAL A 13 0.45 -9.19 -8.02
N ASP A 14 0.31 -9.11 -9.34
CA ASP A 14 1.42 -9.34 -10.25
C ASP A 14 2.56 -8.35 -10.00
N LYS A 15 3.79 -8.81 -10.18
CA LYS A 15 5.00 -7.99 -9.94
C LYS A 15 5.00 -6.68 -10.71
N THR A 16 4.52 -6.69 -11.96
CA THR A 16 4.38 -5.47 -12.78
C THR A 16 3.42 -4.48 -12.15
N LEU A 17 2.26 -4.94 -11.67
CA LEU A 17 1.28 -4.09 -11.00
C LEU A 17 1.84 -3.56 -9.67
N ALA A 18 2.51 -4.40 -8.88
CA ALA A 18 3.11 -3.95 -7.63
C ALA A 18 4.14 -2.83 -7.83
N ILE A 19 4.95 -2.90 -8.90
CA ILE A 19 5.89 -1.82 -9.26
C ILE A 19 5.13 -0.54 -9.65
N VAL A 20 4.05 -0.66 -10.41
CA VAL A 20 3.20 0.50 -10.77
C VAL A 20 2.59 1.14 -9.52
N LEU A 21 2.10 0.34 -8.57
CA LEU A 21 1.53 0.83 -7.31
C LEU A 21 2.60 1.50 -6.42
N LEU A 22 3.83 0.99 -6.41
CA LEU A 22 4.96 1.64 -5.75
C LEU A 22 5.25 3.01 -6.36
N ILE A 23 5.34 3.09 -7.69
CA ILE A 23 5.58 4.36 -8.39
C ILE A 23 4.44 5.35 -8.06
N LEU A 24 3.19 4.88 -8.04
CA LEU A 24 2.05 5.72 -7.70
C LEU A 24 2.16 6.26 -6.27
N ASN A 25 2.56 5.43 -5.30
CA ASN A 25 2.78 5.85 -3.91
C ASN A 25 3.93 6.87 -3.75
N ILE A 26 4.92 6.90 -4.66
CA ILE A 26 5.99 7.91 -4.66
C ILE A 26 5.42 9.29 -5.01
N PHE A 27 4.54 9.40 -6.01
CA PHE A 27 3.95 10.68 -6.39
C PHE A 27 2.76 11.09 -5.52
N PHE A 28 1.95 10.11 -5.15
CA PHE A 28 0.71 10.30 -4.40
C PHE A 28 0.66 9.29 -3.26
N PRO A 29 1.10 9.66 -2.04
CA PRO A 29 1.09 8.76 -0.89
C PRO A 29 -0.31 8.21 -0.69
N GLY A 30 -0.45 6.90 -0.44
CA GLY A 30 -1.73 6.26 -0.15
C GLY A 30 -2.60 5.88 -1.36
N LEU A 31 -2.39 6.45 -2.56
CA LEU A 31 -3.20 6.05 -3.73
C LEU A 31 -2.89 4.62 -4.20
N GLY A 32 -1.61 4.25 -4.28
CA GLY A 32 -1.22 2.88 -4.63
C GLY A 32 -1.69 1.85 -3.59
N THR A 33 -1.63 2.22 -2.31
CA THR A 33 -2.14 1.40 -1.21
C THR A 33 -3.66 1.23 -1.28
N LEU A 34 -4.39 2.30 -1.63
CA LEU A 34 -5.84 2.24 -1.79
C LEU A 34 -6.24 1.33 -2.94
N ILE A 35 -5.60 1.47 -4.11
CA ILE A 35 -5.87 0.61 -5.27
C ILE A 35 -5.57 -0.85 -4.95
N ASN A 36 -4.48 -1.14 -4.24
CA ASN A 36 -4.15 -2.49 -3.80
C ASN A 36 -5.25 -3.10 -2.91
N ALA A 37 -5.92 -2.28 -2.10
CA ALA A 37 -7.04 -2.71 -1.25
C ALA A 37 -8.23 -3.28 -2.04
N PHE A 38 -8.38 -2.87 -3.31
CA PHE A 38 -9.47 -3.29 -4.20
C PHE A 38 -9.07 -4.40 -5.18
N MET A 39 -7.80 -4.79 -5.24
CA MET A 39 -7.29 -5.77 -6.21
C MET A 39 -7.47 -7.23 -5.76
N GLY A 40 -7.99 -7.49 -4.56
CA GLY A 40 -8.26 -8.84 -4.05
C GLY A 40 -9.69 -9.31 -4.34
N ASP A 41 -10.05 -10.48 -3.81
CA ASP A 41 -11.43 -11.03 -3.87
C ASP A 41 -12.47 -10.21 -3.06
N GLY A 42 -12.09 -9.03 -2.57
CA GLY A 42 -12.92 -8.11 -1.81
C GLY A 42 -12.12 -6.87 -1.37
N VAL A 43 -12.82 -5.93 -0.73
CA VAL A 43 -12.20 -4.71 -0.21
C VAL A 43 -11.51 -5.02 1.11
N VAL A 44 -10.20 -4.83 1.16
CA VAL A 44 -9.42 -5.01 2.39
C VAL A 44 -9.44 -3.72 3.21
N GLY A 45 -10.32 -3.67 4.21
CA GLY A 45 -10.51 -2.49 5.07
C GLY A 45 -9.23 -1.99 5.74
N ASP A 46 -8.30 -2.89 6.10
CA ASP A 46 -7.00 -2.52 6.68
C ASP A 46 -6.15 -1.70 5.70
N GLN A 47 -6.13 -2.05 4.41
CA GLN A 47 -5.37 -1.32 3.40
C GLN A 47 -6.01 0.03 3.11
N VAL A 48 -7.34 0.12 3.14
CA VAL A 48 -8.06 1.40 3.06
C VAL A 48 -7.69 2.29 4.24
N LEU A 49 -7.67 1.75 5.46
CA LEU A 49 -7.26 2.48 6.65
C LEU A 49 -5.81 2.96 6.54
N VAL A 50 -4.88 2.10 6.13
CA VAL A 50 -3.47 2.49 5.92
C VAL A 50 -3.35 3.57 4.85
N ALA A 51 -4.10 3.47 3.75
CA ALA A 51 -4.11 4.49 2.70
C ALA A 51 -4.59 5.85 3.21
N ILE A 52 -5.67 5.87 4.02
CA ILE A 52 -6.19 7.10 4.63
C ILE A 52 -5.17 7.68 5.61
N LEU A 53 -4.55 6.85 6.46
CA LEU A 53 -3.51 7.30 7.37
C LEU A 53 -2.29 7.85 6.63
N GLN A 54 -1.89 7.23 5.52
CA GLN A 54 -0.81 7.71 4.65
C GLN A 54 -1.18 9.06 4.04
N TRP A 55 -2.43 9.26 3.61
CA TRP A 55 -2.94 10.56 3.13
C TRP A 55 -2.88 11.64 4.21
N LEU A 56 -3.41 11.36 5.40
CA LEU A 56 -3.47 12.32 6.51
C LEU A 56 -2.07 12.70 7.03
N THR A 57 -1.15 11.73 7.06
CA THR A 57 0.22 11.94 7.54
C THR A 57 1.19 12.38 6.44
N ALA A 58 0.76 12.39 5.17
CA ALA A 58 1.58 12.84 4.04
C ALA A 58 2.00 14.30 4.17
N ILE A 59 1.15 15.15 4.76
CA ILE A 59 1.45 16.58 4.98
C ILE A 59 2.70 16.78 5.87
N CYS A 60 3.01 15.80 6.72
CA CYS A 60 4.17 15.81 7.61
C CYS A 60 5.37 15.04 7.04
N ILE A 61 5.38 14.67 5.74
CA ILE A 61 6.40 13.82 5.07
C ILE A 61 6.42 12.37 5.59
N VAL A 62 6.03 12.11 6.84
CA VAL A 62 5.94 10.78 7.47
C VAL A 62 5.07 9.83 6.64
N GLY A 63 3.89 10.28 6.21
CA GLY A 63 3.00 9.47 5.37
C GLY A 63 3.58 9.17 3.99
N TRP A 64 4.50 10.02 3.51
CA TRP A 64 5.16 9.85 2.22
C TRP A 64 6.22 8.74 2.27
N ILE A 65 7.11 8.79 3.27
CA ILE A 65 8.09 7.72 3.51
C ILE A 65 7.37 6.39 3.77
N TRP A 66 6.30 6.43 4.57
CA TRP A 66 5.50 5.25 4.84
C TRP A 66 4.85 4.66 3.58
N ALA A 67 4.30 5.49 2.69
CA ALA A 67 3.71 5.03 1.44
C ALA A 67 4.74 4.34 0.52
N ILE A 68 5.97 4.87 0.44
CA ILE A 68 7.06 4.26 -0.33
C ILE A 68 7.46 2.90 0.27
N TRP A 69 7.65 2.85 1.60
CA TRP A 69 7.96 1.59 2.27
C TRP A 69 6.86 0.54 2.08
N TRP A 70 5.59 0.95 2.13
CA TRP A 70 4.46 0.06 1.85
C TRP A 70 4.44 -0.44 0.39
N GLY A 71 4.78 0.42 -0.57
CA GLY A 71 4.94 0.01 -1.97
C GLY A 71 6.04 -1.04 -2.15
N ILE A 72 7.16 -0.93 -1.43
CA ILE A 72 8.23 -1.94 -1.46
C ILE A 72 7.73 -3.27 -0.89
N LEU A 73 6.96 -3.25 0.20
CA LEU A 73 6.33 -4.44 0.77
C LEU A 73 5.35 -5.11 -0.22
N MET A 74 4.58 -4.33 -0.99
CA MET A 74 3.73 -4.88 -2.06
C MET A 74 4.57 -5.61 -3.11
N VAL A 75 5.70 -5.04 -3.55
CA VAL A 75 6.61 -5.66 -4.53
C VAL A 75 7.24 -6.94 -3.96
N GLN A 76 7.58 -6.97 -2.68
CA GLN A 76 8.12 -8.17 -2.02
C GLN A 76 7.08 -9.29 -1.88
N LYS A 77 5.81 -8.94 -1.72
CA LYS A 77 4.69 -9.89 -1.62
C LYS A 77 4.05 -10.24 -2.97
N ALA A 78 4.44 -9.55 -4.03
CA ALA A 78 3.94 -9.79 -5.37
C ALA A 78 4.32 -11.20 -5.85
N LYS A 79 3.38 -11.86 -6.52
CA LYS A 79 3.66 -13.13 -7.18
C LYS A 79 4.32 -12.83 -8.54
N GLY A 80 5.37 -13.56 -8.86
CA GLY A 80 6.11 -13.47 -10.12
C GLY A 80 5.66 -14.52 -11.10
#